data_AF-A0A843DJW0-F1
#
_entry.id   AF-A0A843DJW0-F1
#
_cell.length_a   1.000
_cell.length_b   1.000
_cell.length_c   1.000
_cell.angle_alpha   90.00
_cell.angle_beta   90.00
_cell.angle_gamma   90.00
#
_symmetry.space_group_name_H-M   'P 1'
#
loop_
_entity.id
_entity.type
_entity.pdbx_description
1 polymer ?
#
loop_
_entity_poly.entity_id
_entity_poly.type
_entity_poly.pdbx_seq_one_letter_code
_entity_poly.pdbx_strand_id
1 'polypeptide(L)'
;MDKVVLDKVKDIEGKVYLLFDEIQLVDEWEESINSYRVSFDSDIYVTGSNSKLFSSELSTLVAERYVHINIYPFSFKEILKYHNEINKIEMDKSKIYEYFMQYIQYGGMPSLLSLKDEDAKINALLDIYDSIIISDILSRHEIRGIDTFKRFVYYIMNSIGQTFSKKSITNFLKSETKKTSRETINNYTNFIVESLFCHRVLREDILGKKLLSTQEKYYLTDHGFHQALVDENNKWLPRIIENIVYIELLRRGYSVNVGWIKNKEVDFIAKNKNNKIYIQVAYLLASDETIEREFAPLLNIPDKYDAYVLSMDEFNMSRNGIKHMNIIDFLLGDEI
;
A
#
# COMPACT_ATOMS: atom_id res chain seq x y z
N MET A 1 -28.69 -14.99 -1.22
CA MET A 1 -27.59 -15.74 -0.57
C MET A 1 -28.14 -16.81 0.38
N ASP A 2 -29.02 -16.44 1.32
CA ASP A 2 -29.58 -17.32 2.37
C ASP A 2 -30.07 -18.68 1.91
N LYS A 3 -30.90 -18.71 0.87
CA LYS A 3 -31.44 -19.97 0.35
C LYS A 3 -30.34 -20.97 -0.02
N VAL A 4 -29.24 -20.49 -0.61
CA VAL A 4 -28.12 -21.35 -1.03
C VAL A 4 -27.36 -21.85 0.18
N VAL A 5 -27.11 -20.99 1.17
CA VAL A 5 -26.39 -21.35 2.40
C VAL A 5 -27.20 -22.37 3.20
N LEU A 6 -28.48 -22.10 3.47
CA LEU A 6 -29.36 -23.00 4.22
C LEU A 6 -29.47 -24.38 3.57
N ASP A 7 -29.59 -24.43 2.24
CA ASP A 7 -29.69 -25.69 1.51
C ASP A 7 -28.39 -26.50 1.56
N LYS A 8 -27.24 -25.83 1.56
CA LYS A 8 -25.92 -26.48 1.64
C LYS A 8 -25.55 -26.93 3.07
N VAL A 9 -26.04 -26.22 4.08
CA VAL A 9 -25.68 -26.46 5.48
C VAL A 9 -26.56 -27.54 6.13
N LYS A 10 -27.80 -27.72 5.68
CA LYS A 10 -28.79 -28.61 6.33
C LYS A 10 -28.34 -30.06 6.54
N ASP A 11 -27.44 -30.58 5.69
CA ASP A 11 -26.96 -31.96 5.71
C ASP A 11 -25.52 -32.10 6.28
N ILE A 12 -24.93 -31.01 6.79
CA ILE A 12 -23.58 -31.01 7.34
C ILE A 12 -23.66 -31.26 8.85
N GLU A 13 -23.02 -32.34 9.32
CA GLU A 13 -22.80 -32.58 10.75
C GLU A 13 -21.49 -31.94 11.20
N GLY A 14 -21.54 -31.14 12.28
CA GLY A 14 -20.37 -30.49 12.88
C GLY A 14 -20.12 -29.06 12.38
N LYS A 15 -18.88 -28.58 12.58
CA LYS A 15 -18.52 -27.19 12.27
C LYS A 15 -18.52 -26.91 10.75
N VAL A 16 -19.20 -25.84 10.35
CA VAL A 16 -19.33 -25.41 8.96
C VAL A 16 -18.34 -24.29 8.66
N TYR A 17 -17.67 -24.33 7.50
CA TYR A 17 -16.85 -23.23 7.01
C TYR A 17 -17.59 -22.52 5.89
N LEU A 18 -17.89 -21.24 6.09
CA LEU A 18 -18.55 -20.39 5.11
C LEU A 18 -17.53 -19.39 4.56
N LEU A 19 -17.22 -19.50 3.27
CA LEU A 19 -16.27 -18.63 2.57
C LEU A 19 -17.03 -17.85 1.51
N PHE A 20 -17.10 -16.53 1.68
CA PHE A 20 -17.78 -15.63 0.77
C PHE A 20 -16.77 -14.72 0.08
N ASP A 21 -16.77 -14.77 -1.25
CA ASP A 21 -15.95 -13.90 -2.07
C ASP A 21 -16.74 -12.65 -2.47
N GLU A 22 -16.08 -11.49 -2.45
CA GLU A 22 -16.66 -10.20 -2.88
C GLU A 22 -18.03 -9.89 -2.22
N ILE A 23 -18.12 -10.10 -0.89
CA ILE A 23 -19.40 -10.06 -0.18
C ILE A 23 -20.10 -8.70 -0.27
N GLN A 24 -19.34 -7.61 -0.49
CA GLN A 24 -19.86 -6.25 -0.69
C GLN A 24 -20.68 -6.06 -1.97
N LEU A 25 -20.75 -7.07 -2.85
CA LEU A 25 -21.64 -7.07 -4.03
C LEU A 25 -23.03 -7.64 -3.71
N VAL A 26 -23.23 -8.19 -2.51
CA VAL A 26 -24.51 -8.76 -2.06
C VAL A 26 -25.20 -7.74 -1.16
N ASP A 27 -26.43 -7.35 -1.49
CA ASP A 27 -27.21 -6.44 -0.66
C ASP A 27 -27.56 -7.07 0.69
N GLU A 28 -27.52 -6.27 1.77
CA GLU A 28 -27.91 -6.67 3.15
C GLU A 28 -27.20 -7.92 3.67
N TRP A 29 -25.98 -8.17 3.18
CA TRP A 29 -25.19 -9.34 3.54
C TRP A 29 -24.86 -9.41 5.04
N GLU A 30 -24.76 -8.27 5.72
CA GLU A 30 -24.41 -8.17 7.15
C GLU A 30 -25.41 -8.90 8.05
N GLU A 31 -26.71 -8.80 7.72
CA GLU A 31 -27.78 -9.49 8.45
C GLU A 31 -27.66 -11.00 8.32
N SER A 32 -27.37 -11.45 7.10
CA SER A 32 -27.18 -12.85 6.76
C SER A 32 -25.99 -13.44 7.52
N ILE A 33 -24.83 -12.76 7.49
CA ILE A 33 -23.62 -13.21 8.19
C ILE A 33 -23.85 -13.27 9.70
N ASN A 34 -24.48 -12.25 10.29
CA ASN A 34 -24.79 -12.30 11.72
C ASN A 34 -25.78 -13.43 12.06
N SER A 35 -26.76 -13.69 11.19
CA SER A 35 -27.69 -14.81 11.35
C SER A 35 -26.99 -16.17 11.29
N TYR A 36 -26.11 -16.39 10.31
CA TYR A 36 -25.37 -17.65 10.16
C TYR A 36 -24.47 -17.93 11.36
N ARG A 37 -23.77 -16.89 11.84
CA ARG A 37 -22.90 -16.97 13.03
C ARG A 37 -23.66 -17.41 14.28
N VAL A 38 -24.93 -17.05 14.41
CA VAL A 38 -25.78 -17.42 15.56
C VAL A 38 -26.45 -18.78 15.35
N SER A 39 -26.84 -19.09 14.10
CA SER A 39 -27.67 -20.25 13.77
C SER A 39 -26.87 -21.54 13.59
N PHE A 40 -25.58 -21.43 13.26
CA PHE A 40 -24.71 -22.56 12.96
C PHE A 40 -23.44 -22.53 13.80
N ASP A 41 -22.92 -23.70 14.15
CA ASP A 41 -21.52 -23.85 14.56
C ASP A 41 -20.66 -23.60 13.32
N SER A 42 -20.19 -22.37 13.13
CA SER A 42 -19.55 -21.95 11.88
C SER A 42 -18.30 -21.11 12.08
N ASP A 43 -17.37 -21.23 11.12
CA ASP A 43 -16.30 -20.27 10.88
C ASP A 43 -16.60 -19.53 9.59
N ILE A 44 -16.58 -18.20 9.61
CA ILE A 44 -17.03 -17.36 8.50
C ILE A 44 -15.88 -16.47 8.03
N TYR A 45 -15.56 -16.60 6.75
CA TYR A 45 -14.56 -15.80 6.07
C TYR A 45 -15.25 -15.01 4.96
N VAL A 46 -14.97 -13.71 4.91
CA VAL A 46 -15.47 -12.82 3.89
C VAL A 46 -14.29 -12.09 3.25
N THR A 47 -14.35 -11.89 1.94
CA THR A 47 -13.39 -11.06 1.20
C THR A 47 -14.10 -9.87 0.58
N GLY A 48 -13.31 -8.85 0.23
CA GLY A 48 -13.79 -7.74 -0.59
C GLY A 48 -12.62 -6.88 -1.08
N SER A 49 -12.73 -6.38 -2.31
CA SER A 49 -11.73 -5.53 -2.98
C SER A 49 -11.68 -4.08 -2.48
N ASN A 50 -12.42 -3.71 -1.43
CA ASN A 50 -12.53 -2.32 -0.95
C ASN A 50 -12.46 -2.24 0.58
N SER A 51 -11.74 -1.23 1.09
CA SER A 51 -11.63 -0.90 2.52
C SER A 51 -12.95 -0.57 3.22
N LYS A 52 -14.03 -0.28 2.47
CA LYS A 52 -15.35 0.07 3.01
C LYS A 52 -16.25 -1.11 3.35
N LEU A 53 -15.75 -2.35 3.28
CA LEU A 53 -16.51 -3.57 3.59
C LEU A 53 -17.35 -3.43 4.86
N PHE A 54 -16.80 -2.83 5.92
CA PHE A 54 -17.48 -2.68 7.22
C PHE A 54 -17.86 -1.23 7.56
N SER A 55 -18.04 -0.36 6.56
CA SER A 55 -18.33 1.07 6.78
C SER A 55 -19.82 1.43 6.77
N SER A 56 -20.71 0.47 6.50
CA SER A 56 -22.16 0.66 6.47
C SER A 56 -22.74 0.73 7.89
N GLU A 57 -23.93 1.33 8.06
CA GLU A 57 -24.65 1.29 9.35
C GLU A 57 -24.98 -0.16 9.76
N LEU A 58 -25.27 -1.04 8.80
CA LEU A 58 -25.51 -2.47 9.00
C LEU A 58 -24.26 -3.24 9.42
N SER A 59 -23.07 -2.70 9.12
CA SER A 59 -21.81 -3.26 9.61
C SER A 59 -21.74 -3.27 11.13
N THR A 60 -22.54 -2.46 11.85
CA THR A 60 -22.66 -2.53 13.32
C THR A 60 -23.14 -3.89 13.82
N LEU A 61 -23.90 -4.66 13.02
CA LEU A 61 -24.39 -6.00 13.37
C LEU A 61 -23.25 -7.00 13.53
N VAL A 62 -22.15 -6.78 12.80
CA VAL A 62 -20.93 -7.58 12.83
C VAL A 62 -19.75 -6.81 13.43
N ALA A 63 -19.90 -5.52 13.71
CA ALA A 63 -18.84 -4.66 14.26
C ALA A 63 -18.30 -5.25 15.55
N GLU A 64 -16.97 -5.21 15.69
CA GLU A 64 -16.21 -5.76 16.83
C GLU A 64 -16.19 -7.29 16.93
N ARG A 65 -16.86 -8.03 16.04
CA ARG A 65 -16.92 -9.51 16.04
C ARG A 65 -16.15 -10.15 14.88
N TYR A 66 -15.22 -9.42 14.28
CA TYR A 66 -14.40 -9.90 13.19
C TYR A 66 -12.93 -9.56 13.42
N VAL A 67 -12.07 -10.32 12.76
CA VAL A 67 -10.63 -10.01 12.65
C VAL A 67 -10.40 -9.54 11.22
N HIS A 68 -9.91 -8.31 11.08
CA HIS A 68 -9.53 -7.77 9.77
C HIS A 68 -8.14 -8.27 9.38
N ILE A 69 -8.01 -8.79 8.16
CA ILE A 69 -6.72 -9.22 7.60
C ILE A 69 -6.52 -8.44 6.31
N ASN A 70 -5.52 -7.56 6.30
CA ASN A 70 -5.10 -6.88 5.08
C ASN A 70 -4.29 -7.86 4.23
N ILE A 71 -4.72 -8.10 3.01
CA ILE A 71 -3.96 -8.86 2.02
C ILE A 71 -3.29 -7.86 1.08
N TYR A 72 -1.96 -7.88 1.06
CA TYR A 72 -1.15 -7.09 0.15
C TYR A 72 -0.72 -7.96 -1.05
N PRO A 73 -0.23 -7.35 -2.15
CA PRO A 73 0.50 -8.08 -3.20
C PRO A 73 1.66 -8.89 -2.60
N PHE A 74 2.29 -9.77 -3.36
CA PHE A 74 3.41 -10.55 -2.83
C PHE A 74 4.54 -9.62 -2.35
N SER A 75 5.01 -9.87 -1.13
CA SER A 75 6.29 -9.36 -0.66
C SER A 75 7.42 -9.91 -1.53
N PHE A 76 8.57 -9.23 -1.49
CA PHE A 76 9.75 -9.74 -2.15
C PHE A 76 10.14 -11.15 -1.67
N LYS A 77 9.99 -11.43 -0.37
CA LYS A 77 10.20 -12.75 0.23
C LYS A 77 9.27 -13.82 -0.36
N GLU A 78 7.98 -13.49 -0.57
CA GLU A 78 7.00 -14.39 -1.19
C GLU A 78 7.31 -14.64 -2.68
N ILE A 79 7.83 -13.65 -3.41
CA ILE A 79 8.27 -13.82 -4.80
C ILE A 79 9.43 -14.81 -4.89
N LEU A 80 10.47 -14.65 -4.06
CA LEU A 80 11.58 -15.60 -4.04
C LEU A 80 11.11 -17.00 -3.66
N LYS A 81 10.21 -17.11 -2.68
CA LYS A 81 9.59 -18.39 -2.30
C LYS A 81 8.85 -19.03 -3.48
N TYR A 82 8.07 -18.26 -4.23
CA TYR A 82 7.39 -18.74 -5.43
C TYR A 82 8.39 -19.27 -6.48
N HIS A 83 9.44 -18.52 -6.81
CA HIS A 83 10.45 -18.97 -7.76
C HIS A 83 11.23 -20.20 -7.30
N ASN A 84 11.50 -20.31 -6.01
CA ASN A 84 12.18 -21.47 -5.45
C ASN A 84 11.29 -22.71 -5.41
N GLU A 85 10.07 -22.60 -4.88
CA GLU A 85 9.19 -23.75 -4.64
C GLU A 85 8.41 -24.18 -5.89
N ILE A 86 7.96 -23.24 -6.72
CA ILE A 86 7.12 -23.51 -7.89
C ILE A 86 7.97 -23.67 -9.14
N ASN A 87 8.85 -22.70 -9.41
CA ASN A 87 9.71 -22.74 -10.61
C ASN A 87 10.98 -23.59 -10.42
N LYS A 88 11.24 -24.09 -9.21
CA LYS A 88 12.41 -24.92 -8.87
C LYS A 88 13.74 -24.24 -9.19
N ILE A 89 13.81 -22.93 -8.96
CA ILE A 89 15.01 -22.12 -9.18
C ILE A 89 15.77 -21.99 -7.86
N GLU A 90 17.04 -22.36 -7.86
CA GLU A 90 17.91 -22.16 -6.70
C GLU A 90 18.25 -20.68 -6.53
N MET A 91 18.17 -20.19 -5.28
CA MET A 91 18.41 -18.78 -4.97
C MET A 91 19.86 -18.59 -4.55
N ASP A 92 20.65 -17.95 -5.41
CA ASP A 92 21.95 -17.37 -5.06
C ASP A 92 21.86 -15.84 -4.97
N LYS A 93 22.94 -15.18 -4.55
CA LYS A 93 22.98 -13.70 -4.42
C LYS A 93 22.67 -12.99 -5.75
N SER A 94 23.12 -13.55 -6.88
CA SER A 94 22.85 -12.96 -8.21
C SER A 94 21.39 -13.07 -8.59
N LYS A 95 20.74 -14.20 -8.31
CA LYS A 95 19.32 -14.42 -8.62
C LYS A 95 18.40 -13.65 -7.71
N ILE A 96 18.75 -13.52 -6.43
CA ILE A 96 18.05 -12.62 -5.50
C ILE A 96 18.08 -11.19 -6.05
N TYR A 97 19.25 -10.68 -6.45
CA TYR A 97 19.36 -9.34 -7.02
C TYR A 97 18.58 -9.19 -8.33
N GLU A 98 18.65 -10.18 -9.23
CA GLU A 98 17.87 -10.20 -10.48
C GLU A 98 16.36 -10.10 -10.21
N TYR A 99 15.84 -10.92 -9.30
CA TYR A 99 14.43 -10.88 -8.93
C TYR A 99 14.06 -9.61 -8.19
N PHE A 100 14.98 -9.01 -7.44
CA PHE A 100 14.74 -7.73 -6.79
C PHE A 100 14.59 -6.60 -7.82
N MET A 101 15.40 -6.59 -8.87
CA MET A 101 15.25 -5.64 -9.98
C MET A 101 13.93 -5.84 -10.72
N GLN A 102 13.52 -7.09 -10.97
CA GLN A 102 12.19 -7.38 -11.52
C GLN A 102 11.07 -6.95 -10.56
N TYR A 103 11.25 -7.10 -9.25
CA TYR A 103 10.28 -6.65 -8.26
C TYR A 103 10.15 -5.13 -8.27
N ILE A 104 11.26 -4.37 -8.30
CA ILE A 104 11.24 -2.91 -8.47
C ILE A 104 10.45 -2.50 -9.71
N GLN A 105 10.63 -3.23 -10.81
CA GLN A 105 10.00 -2.89 -12.08
C GLN A 105 8.52 -3.26 -12.12
N TYR A 106 8.16 -4.50 -11.78
CA TYR A 106 6.81 -5.04 -12.03
C TYR A 106 5.95 -5.14 -10.77
N GLY A 107 6.52 -4.92 -9.60
CA GLY A 107 5.80 -5.04 -8.34
C GLY A 107 5.48 -6.47 -7.94
N GLY A 108 4.47 -6.62 -7.07
CA GLY A 108 4.15 -7.87 -6.37
C GLY A 108 2.86 -8.55 -6.80
N MET A 109 2.19 -8.07 -7.86
CA MET A 109 0.92 -8.63 -8.30
C MET A 109 1.04 -10.13 -8.63
N PRO A 110 0.28 -11.01 -7.96
CA PRO A 110 0.47 -12.47 -8.09
C PRO A 110 0.33 -13.00 -9.53
N SER A 111 -0.58 -12.42 -10.31
CA SER A 111 -0.84 -12.83 -11.70
C SER A 111 0.37 -12.63 -12.63
N LEU A 112 1.34 -11.79 -12.25
CA LEU A 112 2.53 -11.53 -13.05
C LEU A 112 3.58 -12.63 -12.94
N LEU A 113 3.58 -13.41 -11.86
CA LEU A 113 4.66 -14.35 -11.54
C LEU A 113 4.75 -15.53 -12.51
N SER A 114 3.65 -15.89 -13.15
CA SER A 114 3.63 -16.92 -14.20
C SER A 114 4.01 -16.38 -15.59
N LEU A 115 4.06 -15.06 -15.77
CA LEU A 115 4.35 -14.42 -17.04
C LEU A 115 5.85 -14.27 -17.23
N LYS A 116 6.35 -14.72 -18.38
CA LYS A 116 7.78 -14.63 -18.73
C LYS A 116 8.10 -13.40 -19.56
N ASP A 117 7.14 -12.97 -20.38
CA ASP A 117 7.29 -11.89 -21.33
C ASP A 117 7.00 -10.54 -20.67
N GLU A 118 7.79 -9.52 -20.99
CA GLU A 118 7.69 -8.19 -20.38
C GLU A 118 6.41 -7.47 -20.82
N ASP A 119 6.07 -7.54 -22.11
CA ASP A 119 4.84 -6.94 -22.64
C ASP A 119 3.61 -7.60 -22.00
N ALA A 120 3.63 -8.92 -21.80
CA ALA A 120 2.58 -9.63 -21.08
C ALA A 120 2.42 -9.13 -19.63
N LYS A 121 3.52 -8.88 -18.91
CA LYS A 121 3.47 -8.33 -17.55
C LYS A 121 2.89 -6.91 -17.52
N ILE A 122 3.30 -6.06 -18.47
CA ILE A 122 2.80 -4.69 -18.58
C ILE A 122 1.30 -4.69 -18.90
N ASN A 123 0.87 -5.50 -19.88
CA ASN A 123 -0.55 -5.62 -20.23
C ASN A 123 -1.38 -6.13 -19.04
N ALA A 124 -0.89 -7.13 -18.31
CA ALA A 124 -1.57 -7.62 -17.11
C ALA A 124 -1.70 -6.54 -16.02
N LEU A 125 -0.67 -5.70 -15.81
CA LEU A 125 -0.74 -4.56 -14.90
C LEU A 125 -1.77 -3.51 -15.35
N LEU A 126 -1.84 -3.23 -16.67
CA LEU A 126 -2.84 -2.33 -17.24
C LEU A 126 -4.26 -2.86 -17.07
N ASP A 127 -4.47 -4.16 -17.30
CA ASP A 127 -5.78 -4.81 -17.13
C ASP A 127 -6.24 -4.75 -15.66
N ILE A 128 -5.33 -5.01 -14.72
CA ILE A 128 -5.62 -4.89 -13.27
C ILE A 128 -5.95 -3.43 -12.92
N TYR A 129 -5.17 -2.47 -13.41
CA TYR A 129 -5.44 -1.06 -13.20
C TYR A 129 -6.82 -0.66 -13.73
N ASP A 130 -7.15 -1.02 -14.97
CA ASP A 130 -8.44 -0.70 -15.56
C ASP A 130 -9.59 -1.35 -14.80
N SER A 131 -9.42 -2.59 -14.31
CA SER A 131 -10.38 -3.24 -13.41
C SER A 131 -10.59 -2.43 -12.13
N ILE A 132 -9.53 -1.99 -11.44
CA ILE A 132 -9.66 -1.17 -10.21
C ILE A 132 -10.38 0.16 -10.52
N ILE A 133 -10.01 0.84 -11.59
CA ILE A 133 -10.64 2.12 -11.95
C ILE A 133 -12.11 1.93 -12.31
N ILE A 134 -12.45 0.92 -13.12
CA ILE A 134 -13.81 0.71 -13.61
C ILE A 134 -14.68 0.06 -12.52
N SER A 135 -14.28 -1.11 -12.05
CA SER A 135 -15.07 -1.97 -11.17
C SER A 135 -15.10 -1.47 -9.74
N ASP A 136 -13.99 -0.96 -9.20
CA ASP A 136 -13.94 -0.59 -7.78
C ASP A 136 -14.27 0.89 -7.55
N ILE A 137 -14.04 1.77 -8.53
CA ILE A 137 -14.26 3.21 -8.37
C ILE A 137 -15.44 3.72 -9.20
N LEU A 138 -15.39 3.61 -10.53
CA LEU A 138 -16.38 4.23 -11.42
C LEU A 138 -17.77 3.58 -11.32
N SER A 139 -17.86 2.28 -11.01
CA SER A 139 -19.14 1.58 -10.84
C SER A 139 -19.88 1.98 -9.55
N ARG A 140 -19.15 2.43 -8.53
CA ARG A 140 -19.66 2.71 -7.18
C ARG A 140 -19.89 4.19 -6.90
N HIS A 141 -19.33 5.06 -7.71
CA HIS A 141 -19.36 6.51 -7.49
C HIS A 141 -19.82 7.27 -8.74
N GLU A 142 -20.74 8.21 -8.57
CA GLU A 142 -21.16 9.12 -9.63
C GLU A 142 -20.07 10.17 -9.95
N ILE A 143 -19.14 9.82 -10.83
CA ILE A 143 -18.05 10.71 -11.25
C ILE A 143 -18.39 11.39 -12.58
N ARG A 144 -18.80 12.66 -12.52
CA ARG A 144 -19.17 13.46 -13.71
C ARG A 144 -17.99 13.77 -14.64
N GLY A 145 -16.76 13.72 -14.15
CA GLY A 145 -15.55 14.15 -14.86
C GLY A 145 -14.50 13.06 -14.98
N ILE A 146 -14.83 11.95 -15.66
CA ILE A 146 -13.99 10.74 -15.74
C ILE A 146 -12.57 11.04 -16.26
N ASP A 147 -12.42 11.84 -17.32
CA ASP A 147 -11.08 12.23 -17.81
C ASP A 147 -10.26 12.97 -16.75
N THR A 148 -10.90 13.87 -16.00
CA THR A 148 -10.21 14.61 -14.92
C THR A 148 -9.85 13.69 -13.78
N PHE A 149 -10.70 12.72 -13.46
CA PHE A 149 -10.41 11.69 -12.47
C PHE A 149 -9.22 10.81 -12.89
N LYS A 150 -9.23 10.24 -14.10
CA LYS A 150 -8.12 9.41 -14.61
C LYS A 150 -6.80 10.17 -14.62
N ARG A 151 -6.80 11.45 -15.04
CA ARG A 151 -5.60 12.32 -14.96
C ARG A 151 -5.15 12.57 -13.53
N PHE A 152 -6.09 12.67 -12.59
CA PHE A 152 -5.76 12.82 -11.17
C PHE A 152 -5.14 11.54 -10.60
N VAL A 153 -5.64 10.35 -10.96
CA VAL A 153 -5.00 9.07 -10.61
C VAL A 153 -3.57 9.01 -11.15
N TYR A 154 -3.38 9.35 -12.43
CA TYR A 154 -2.05 9.42 -13.04
C TYR A 154 -1.11 10.39 -12.32
N TYR A 155 -1.63 11.54 -11.87
CA TYR A 155 -0.88 12.50 -11.07
C TYR A 155 -0.45 11.95 -9.70
N ILE A 156 -1.34 11.21 -9.01
CA ILE A 156 -1.01 10.55 -7.74
C ILE A 156 0.14 9.55 -7.94
N MET A 157 0.08 8.75 -9.00
CA MET A 157 1.16 7.80 -9.34
C MET A 157 2.48 8.51 -9.65
N ASN A 158 2.45 9.64 -10.36
CA ASN A 158 3.64 10.47 -10.59
C ASN A 158 4.09 11.27 -9.36
N SER A 159 3.33 11.21 -8.27
CA SER A 159 3.60 11.97 -7.05
C SER A 159 3.81 11.07 -5.83
N ILE A 160 4.14 9.79 -6.04
CA ILE A 160 4.45 8.83 -4.97
C ILE A 160 5.49 9.42 -4.02
N GLY A 161 5.24 9.31 -2.72
CA GLY A 161 6.13 9.81 -1.67
C GLY A 161 6.24 11.34 -1.61
N GLN A 162 5.48 12.09 -2.40
CA GLN A 162 5.49 13.56 -2.37
C GLN A 162 4.21 14.12 -1.74
N THR A 163 4.36 15.23 -1.03
CA THR A 163 3.21 16.01 -0.56
C THR A 163 2.67 16.91 -1.66
N PHE A 164 1.35 17.03 -1.75
CA PHE A 164 0.70 18.07 -2.53
C PHE A 164 -0.42 18.73 -1.74
N SER A 165 -0.83 19.94 -2.14
CA SER A 165 -2.01 20.59 -1.54
C SER A 165 -3.20 20.55 -2.49
N LYS A 166 -4.37 20.17 -1.96
CA LYS A 166 -5.65 20.18 -2.71
C LYS A 166 -5.94 21.56 -3.31
N LYS A 167 -5.49 22.64 -2.65
CA LYS A 167 -5.54 24.02 -3.16
C LYS A 167 -4.69 24.22 -4.41
N SER A 168 -3.44 23.77 -4.40
CA SER A 168 -2.52 23.92 -5.55
C SER A 168 -3.07 23.21 -6.79
N ILE A 169 -3.52 21.96 -6.64
CA ILE A 169 -4.13 21.20 -7.74
C ILE A 169 -5.38 21.89 -8.28
N THR A 170 -6.28 22.33 -7.39
CA THR A 170 -7.50 23.04 -7.79
C THR A 170 -7.18 24.32 -8.56
N ASN A 171 -6.16 25.07 -8.13
CA ASN A 171 -5.75 26.30 -8.81
C ASN A 171 -5.16 26.01 -10.20
N PHE A 172 -4.36 24.95 -10.33
CA PHE A 172 -3.80 24.52 -11.61
C PHE A 172 -4.89 24.04 -12.58
N LEU A 173 -5.84 23.21 -12.14
CA LEU A 173 -6.94 22.77 -13.00
C LEU A 173 -7.81 23.95 -13.48
N LYS A 174 -8.00 24.97 -12.62
CA LYS A 174 -8.71 26.20 -12.99
C LYS A 174 -7.96 27.01 -14.05
N SER A 175 -6.63 27.08 -14.02
CA SER A 175 -5.86 27.75 -15.08
C SER A 175 -5.94 27.00 -16.40
N GLU A 176 -6.06 25.67 -16.36
CA GLU A 176 -6.29 24.80 -17.53
C GLU A 176 -7.76 24.79 -18.00
N THR A 177 -8.58 25.76 -17.58
CA THR A 177 -10.02 25.90 -17.91
C THR A 177 -10.93 24.74 -17.45
N LYS A 178 -10.43 23.79 -16.65
CA LYS A 178 -11.24 22.74 -16.04
C LYS A 178 -11.84 23.21 -14.71
N LYS A 179 -13.17 23.39 -14.67
CA LYS A 179 -13.88 23.72 -13.43
C LYS A 179 -13.84 22.52 -12.48
N THR A 180 -13.13 22.66 -11.37
CA THR A 180 -13.06 21.67 -10.29
C THR A 180 -13.06 22.38 -8.93
N SER A 181 -13.59 21.72 -7.89
CA SER A 181 -13.58 22.21 -6.51
C SER A 181 -12.59 21.42 -5.64
N ARG A 182 -12.23 21.97 -4.48
CA ARG A 182 -11.40 21.23 -3.51
C ARG A 182 -12.10 19.99 -2.98
N GLU A 183 -13.42 20.04 -2.88
CA GLU A 183 -14.27 18.92 -2.48
C GLU A 183 -14.20 17.79 -3.50
N THR A 184 -14.26 18.09 -4.80
CA THR A 184 -14.08 17.09 -5.86
C THR A 184 -12.72 16.40 -5.77
N ILE A 185 -11.62 17.16 -5.59
CA ILE A 185 -10.28 16.57 -5.41
C ILE A 185 -10.21 15.71 -4.15
N ASN A 186 -10.84 16.14 -3.07
CA ASN A 186 -10.92 15.36 -1.84
C ASN A 186 -11.67 14.04 -2.06
N ASN A 187 -12.81 14.07 -2.75
CA ASN A 187 -13.59 12.87 -3.07
C ASN A 187 -12.81 11.93 -3.97
N TYR A 188 -12.14 12.44 -5.01
CA TYR A 188 -11.27 11.63 -5.86
C TYR A 188 -10.18 10.93 -5.06
N THR A 189 -9.55 11.65 -4.13
CA THR A 189 -8.52 11.08 -3.25
C THR A 189 -9.10 9.97 -2.36
N ASN A 190 -10.28 10.18 -1.79
CA ASN A 190 -10.96 9.17 -0.98
C ASN A 190 -11.31 7.94 -1.81
N PHE A 191 -11.86 8.09 -3.02
CA PHE A 191 -12.22 6.96 -3.88
C PHE A 191 -11.00 6.08 -4.21
N ILE A 192 -9.86 6.69 -4.51
CA ILE A 192 -8.60 5.97 -4.82
C ILE A 192 -8.06 5.21 -3.59
N VAL A 193 -8.12 5.83 -2.41
CA VAL A 193 -7.68 5.17 -1.17
C VAL A 193 -8.64 4.06 -0.77
N GLU A 194 -9.94 4.27 -0.96
CA GLU A 194 -10.98 3.31 -0.61
C GLU A 194 -10.87 2.04 -1.45
N SER A 195 -10.56 2.17 -2.75
CA SER A 195 -10.31 1.06 -3.67
C SER A 195 -9.00 0.30 -3.42
N LEU A 196 -8.30 0.58 -2.31
CA LEU A 196 -7.01 -0.01 -1.97
C LEU A 196 -5.95 0.18 -3.06
N PHE A 197 -6.09 1.17 -3.93
CA PHE A 197 -5.09 1.44 -4.98
C PHE A 197 -3.84 2.10 -4.41
N CYS A 198 -4.03 2.98 -3.43
CA CYS A 198 -2.94 3.60 -2.70
C CYS A 198 -3.29 3.83 -1.23
N HIS A 199 -2.26 4.02 -0.43
CA HIS A 199 -2.36 4.35 0.98
C HIS A 199 -2.05 5.81 1.21
N ARG A 200 -2.90 6.46 2.00
CA ARG A 200 -2.66 7.82 2.50
C ARG A 200 -1.82 7.77 3.78
N VAL A 201 -0.76 8.56 3.82
CA VAL A 201 0.13 8.69 4.96
C VAL A 201 0.03 10.08 5.56
N LEU A 202 -0.19 10.12 6.87
CA LEU A 202 -0.33 11.35 7.64
C LEU A 202 1.03 11.81 8.18
N ARG A 203 1.10 13.12 8.45
CA ARG A 203 2.23 13.73 9.13
C ARG A 203 2.07 13.64 10.65
N GLU A 204 3.06 13.04 11.30
CA GLU A 204 3.13 12.88 12.76
C GLU A 204 3.36 14.21 13.49
N ASP A 205 4.14 15.12 12.91
CA ASP A 205 4.57 16.38 13.54
C ASP A 205 3.48 17.45 13.59
N ILE A 206 2.30 17.15 13.02
CA ILE A 206 1.18 18.07 12.94
C ILE A 206 0.29 17.94 14.18
N LEU A 207 0.12 19.04 14.93
CA LEU A 207 -0.72 19.09 16.13
C LEU A 207 -1.84 20.14 16.04
N GLY A 208 -2.90 19.92 16.82
CA GLY A 208 -4.01 20.86 16.98
C GLY A 208 -4.74 21.17 15.67
N LYS A 209 -5.11 22.43 15.43
CA LYS A 209 -5.84 22.85 14.22
C LYS A 209 -5.11 22.54 12.91
N LYS A 210 -3.78 22.36 12.94
CA LYS A 210 -3.00 21.98 11.75
C LYS A 210 -3.30 20.55 11.29
N LEU A 211 -3.84 19.67 12.15
CA LEU A 211 -4.31 18.33 11.75
C LEU A 211 -5.37 18.38 10.66
N LEU A 212 -6.08 19.51 10.55
CA LEU A 212 -7.07 19.76 9.50
C LEU A 212 -6.42 20.15 8.15
N SER A 213 -5.09 20.28 8.10
CA SER A 213 -4.36 20.60 6.86
C SER A 213 -4.04 19.33 6.05
N THR A 214 -4.09 19.46 4.73
CA THR A 214 -3.96 18.33 3.80
C THR A 214 -2.55 18.30 3.19
N GLN A 215 -1.55 18.00 4.01
CA GLN A 215 -0.18 17.74 3.57
C GLN A 215 0.12 16.25 3.72
N GLU A 216 -0.63 15.45 2.96
CA GLU A 216 -0.60 13.99 2.99
C GLU A 216 0.37 13.49 1.92
N LYS A 217 1.04 12.36 2.18
CA LYS A 217 1.75 11.59 1.15
C LYS A 217 0.90 10.39 0.72
N TYR A 218 1.18 9.87 -0.46
CA TYR A 218 0.51 8.70 -1.02
C TYR A 218 1.54 7.69 -1.54
N TYR A 219 1.35 6.43 -1.21
CA TYR A 219 2.14 5.30 -1.72
C TYR A 219 1.22 4.27 -2.34
N LEU A 220 1.59 3.72 -3.49
CA LEU A 220 0.80 2.69 -4.16
C LEU A 220 0.83 1.40 -3.34
N THR A 221 -0.29 0.68 -3.36
CA THR A 221 -0.35 -0.68 -2.79
C THR A 221 0.59 -1.63 -3.53
N ASP A 222 0.72 -1.42 -4.83
CA ASP A 222 1.70 -2.07 -5.69
C ASP A 222 2.38 -1.03 -6.58
N HIS A 223 3.69 -0.90 -6.48
CA HIS A 223 4.46 0.07 -7.26
C HIS A 223 4.63 -0.34 -8.72
N GLY A 224 4.33 -1.59 -9.10
CA GLY A 224 4.37 -2.08 -10.47
C GLY A 224 3.48 -1.28 -11.43
N PHE A 225 2.36 -0.72 -10.94
CA PHE A 225 1.53 0.17 -11.74
C PHE A 225 2.29 1.39 -12.26
N HIS A 226 3.30 1.87 -11.51
CA HIS A 226 4.14 2.98 -11.96
C HIS A 226 4.86 2.63 -13.25
N GLN A 227 5.45 1.43 -13.35
CA GLN A 227 6.13 1.00 -14.59
C GLN A 227 5.16 0.86 -15.77
N ALA A 228 3.96 0.34 -15.53
CA ALA A 228 2.99 0.10 -16.60
C ALA A 228 2.41 1.39 -17.18
N LEU A 229 2.32 2.46 -16.38
CA LEU A 229 1.59 3.68 -16.73
C LEU A 229 2.47 4.91 -16.87
N VAL A 230 3.63 4.98 -16.21
CA VAL A 230 4.52 6.15 -16.17
C VAL A 230 5.81 5.86 -16.96
N ASP A 231 6.31 6.87 -17.70
CA ASP A 231 7.54 6.78 -18.52
C ASP A 231 8.74 6.13 -17.80
N GLU A 232 9.51 5.33 -18.54
CA GLU A 232 10.63 4.47 -18.13
C GLU A 232 11.90 5.20 -17.63
N ASN A 233 11.78 6.38 -17.02
CA ASN A 233 12.96 7.09 -16.53
C ASN A 233 13.36 6.64 -15.11
N ASN A 234 14.62 6.24 -14.91
CA ASN A 234 15.17 5.84 -13.60
C ASN A 234 15.14 6.92 -12.51
N LYS A 235 14.71 8.16 -12.83
CA LYS A 235 14.52 9.25 -11.86
C LYS A 235 13.56 8.90 -10.71
N TRP A 236 12.67 7.93 -10.91
CA TRP A 236 11.67 7.52 -9.94
C TRP A 236 12.16 6.48 -8.94
N LEU A 237 13.32 5.86 -9.19
CA LEU A 237 13.81 4.72 -8.43
C LEU A 237 13.89 4.95 -6.92
N PRO A 238 14.39 6.09 -6.40
CA PRO A 238 14.38 6.36 -4.96
C PRO A 238 12.97 6.30 -4.35
N ARG A 239 11.96 6.78 -5.08
CA ARG A 239 10.56 6.83 -4.62
C ARG A 239 9.88 5.46 -4.69
N ILE A 240 10.22 4.66 -5.69
CA ILE A 240 9.76 3.27 -5.79
C ILE A 240 10.31 2.46 -4.62
N ILE A 241 11.58 2.65 -4.28
CA ILE A 241 12.20 1.99 -3.12
C ILE A 241 11.53 2.46 -1.81
N GLU A 242 11.30 3.76 -1.64
CA GLU A 242 10.55 4.32 -0.51
C GLU A 242 9.15 3.68 -0.40
N ASN A 243 8.44 3.50 -1.52
CA ASN A 243 7.15 2.81 -1.58
C ASN A 243 7.25 1.33 -1.17
N ILE A 244 8.28 0.61 -1.63
CA ILE A 244 8.50 -0.80 -1.28
C ILE A 244 8.69 -0.94 0.24
N VAL A 245 9.53 -0.08 0.84
CA VAL A 245 9.76 -0.06 2.29
C VAL A 245 8.46 0.25 3.03
N TYR A 246 7.68 1.22 2.56
CA TYR A 246 6.39 1.56 3.17
C TYR A 246 5.42 0.37 3.22
N ILE A 247 5.23 -0.33 2.10
CA ILE A 247 4.31 -1.49 2.05
C ILE A 247 4.82 -2.64 2.93
N GLU A 248 6.14 -2.86 2.98
CA GLU A 248 6.71 -3.87 3.85
C GLU A 248 6.50 -3.54 5.34
N LEU A 249 6.65 -2.27 5.74
CA LEU A 249 6.37 -1.85 7.12
C LEU A 249 4.91 -2.11 7.51
N LEU A 250 3.96 -1.81 6.62
CA LEU A 250 2.55 -2.13 6.85
C LEU A 250 2.33 -3.64 6.99
N ARG A 251 2.96 -4.45 6.12
CA ARG A 251 2.87 -5.92 6.17
C ARG A 251 3.38 -6.48 7.50
N ARG A 252 4.43 -5.87 8.06
CA ARG A 252 4.97 -6.21 9.39
C ARG A 252 4.12 -5.71 10.57
N GLY A 253 2.98 -5.09 10.30
CA GLY A 253 2.03 -4.63 11.31
C GLY A 253 2.40 -3.30 11.96
N TYR A 254 3.27 -2.49 11.33
CA TYR A 254 3.52 -1.13 11.78
C TYR A 254 2.42 -0.18 11.29
N SER A 255 2.05 0.77 12.14
CA SER A 255 1.43 2.02 11.73
C SER A 255 2.54 2.98 11.31
N VAL A 256 2.46 3.51 10.09
CA VAL A 256 3.53 4.30 9.49
C VAL A 256 3.04 5.71 9.19
N ASN A 257 3.73 6.69 9.75
CA ASN A 257 3.54 8.11 9.47
C ASN A 257 4.82 8.71 8.89
N VAL A 258 4.71 9.87 8.24
CA VAL A 258 5.87 10.69 7.85
C VAL A 258 6.05 11.82 8.87
N GLY A 259 7.26 12.36 9.05
CA GLY A 259 7.47 13.38 10.08
C GLY A 259 8.59 14.35 9.79
N TRP A 260 8.61 15.47 10.52
CA TRP A 260 9.69 16.45 10.44
C TRP A 260 10.31 16.67 11.82
N ILE A 261 11.63 16.59 11.86
CA ILE A 261 12.42 16.83 13.06
C ILE A 261 13.35 18.01 12.78
N LYS A 262 13.16 19.11 13.52
CA LYS A 262 13.91 20.38 13.33
C LYS A 262 13.98 20.83 11.86
N ASN A 263 12.85 20.75 11.14
CA ASN A 263 12.70 21.07 9.71
C ASN A 263 13.33 20.10 8.71
N LYS A 264 13.87 18.97 9.17
CA LYS A 264 14.31 17.89 8.28
C LYS A 264 13.26 16.79 8.25
N GLU A 265 12.94 16.32 7.06
CA GLU A 265 12.00 15.23 6.86
C GLU A 265 12.63 13.90 7.30
N VAL A 266 11.82 13.09 7.97
CA VAL A 266 12.05 11.68 8.23
C VAL A 266 11.00 10.93 7.44
N ASP A 267 11.44 10.06 6.52
CA ASP A 267 10.59 9.35 5.58
C ASP A 267 9.52 8.56 6.33
N PHE A 268 9.92 7.75 7.32
CA PHE A 268 8.97 6.96 8.10
C PHE A 268 9.23 6.99 9.60
N ILE A 269 8.16 7.18 10.34
CA ILE A 269 8.03 6.94 11.77
C ILE A 269 7.08 5.74 11.90
N ALA A 270 7.65 4.55 12.10
CA ALA A 270 6.90 3.31 12.17
C ALA A 270 6.70 2.91 13.63
N LYS A 271 5.45 2.60 14.00
CA LYS A 271 5.07 2.25 15.38
C LYS A 271 4.26 0.97 15.40
N ASN A 272 4.56 0.09 16.35
CA ASN A 272 3.69 -1.01 16.73
C ASN A 272 3.44 -0.94 18.25
N LYS A 273 2.78 -1.95 18.85
CA LYS A 273 2.39 -1.92 20.27
C LYS A 273 3.57 -1.69 21.23
N ASN A 274 4.76 -2.16 20.87
CA ASN A 274 5.91 -2.21 21.78
C ASN A 274 7.13 -1.42 21.30
N ASN A 275 7.13 -0.99 20.03
CA ASN A 275 8.29 -0.39 19.40
C ASN A 275 7.90 0.82 18.56
N LYS A 276 8.82 1.77 18.48
CA LYS A 276 8.81 2.90 17.57
C LYS A 276 10.19 2.95 16.93
N ILE A 277 10.23 3.13 15.62
CA ILE A 277 11.47 3.23 14.86
C ILE A 277 11.38 4.37 13.85
N TYR A 278 12.52 4.91 13.47
CA TYR A 278 12.65 5.94 12.46
C TYR A 278 13.46 5.40 11.29
N ILE A 279 13.00 5.64 10.07
CA ILE A 279 13.62 5.11 8.87
C ILE A 279 13.81 6.24 7.88
N GLN A 280 14.99 6.28 7.27
CA GLN A 280 15.27 6.99 6.03
C GLN A 280 15.57 5.99 4.93
N VAL A 281 15.17 6.31 3.71
CA VAL A 281 15.32 5.42 2.57
C VAL A 281 16.09 6.13 1.47
N ALA A 282 17.13 5.46 0.97
CA ALA A 282 17.93 5.96 -0.14
C ALA A 282 18.12 4.88 -1.20
N TYR A 283 18.24 5.28 -2.47
CA TYR A 283 18.68 4.34 -3.48
C TYR A 283 20.15 3.95 -3.23
N LEU A 284 21.06 4.93 -3.26
CA LEU A 284 22.50 4.75 -3.02
C LEU A 284 23.05 5.92 -2.21
N LEU A 285 23.98 5.62 -1.30
CA LEU A 285 24.72 6.57 -0.48
C LEU A 285 26.05 6.95 -1.18
N ALA A 286 25.94 7.43 -2.41
CA ALA A 286 27.07 7.56 -3.35
C ALA A 286 28.06 8.69 -3.04
N SER A 287 27.75 9.60 -2.12
CA SER A 287 28.61 10.73 -1.75
C SER A 287 28.43 11.11 -0.28
N ASP A 288 29.43 11.80 0.29
CA ASP A 288 29.35 12.32 1.66
C ASP A 288 28.15 13.27 1.84
N GLU A 289 27.81 14.08 0.82
CA GLU A 289 26.62 14.94 0.88
C GLU A 289 25.32 14.14 0.95
N THR A 290 25.25 13.02 0.21
CA THR A 290 24.09 12.13 0.24
C THR A 290 23.98 11.48 1.61
N ILE A 291 25.08 10.95 2.13
CA ILE A 291 25.15 10.36 3.46
C ILE A 291 24.72 11.37 4.54
N GLU A 292 25.28 12.58 4.54
CA GLU A 292 24.90 13.62 5.50
C GLU A 292 23.42 14.01 5.37
N ARG A 293 22.88 14.05 4.15
CA ARG A 293 21.46 14.32 3.92
C ARG A 293 20.56 13.25 4.55
N GLU A 294 20.87 11.97 4.35
CA GLU A 294 20.03 10.87 4.84
C GLU A 294 20.19 10.63 6.34
N PHE A 295 21.39 10.79 6.91
CA PHE A 295 21.61 10.53 8.34
C PHE A 295 21.22 11.71 9.24
N ALA A 296 21.40 12.95 8.79
CA ALA A 296 21.23 14.12 9.66
C ALA A 296 19.82 14.35 10.25
N PRO A 297 18.71 13.97 9.58
CA PRO A 297 17.38 14.04 10.18
C PRO A 297 17.25 13.12 11.41
N LEU A 298 17.87 11.94 11.35
CA LEU A 298 17.82 10.93 12.41
C LEU A 298 18.71 11.28 13.62
N LEU A 299 19.82 12.01 13.40
CA LEU A 299 20.69 12.49 14.50
C LEU A 299 19.97 13.42 15.50
N ASN A 300 18.84 14.00 15.09
CA ASN A 300 18.10 14.97 15.88
C ASN A 300 16.85 14.39 16.55
N ILE A 301 16.66 13.07 16.47
CA ILE A 301 15.53 12.38 17.10
C ILE A 301 15.56 12.64 18.62
N PRO A 302 14.43 13.09 19.21
CA PRO A 302 14.40 13.50 20.62
C PRO A 302 14.33 12.34 21.62
N ASP A 303 14.00 11.13 21.16
CA ASP A 303 13.85 9.93 21.97
C ASP A 303 14.97 8.91 21.66
N LYS A 304 15.07 7.84 22.48
CA LYS A 304 16.12 6.82 22.37
C LYS A 304 15.71 5.59 21.53
N TYR A 305 14.73 5.76 20.66
CA TYR A 305 14.27 4.69 19.80
C TYR A 305 15.26 4.44 18.66
N ASP A 306 15.21 3.23 18.09
CA ASP A 306 16.09 2.85 17.01
C ASP A 306 15.82 3.66 15.73
N ALA A 307 16.91 3.96 15.02
CA ALA A 307 16.90 4.70 13.76
C ALA A 307 17.70 3.94 12.70
N TYR A 308 17.15 3.89 11.50
CA TYR A 308 17.67 3.13 10.37
C TYR A 308 17.82 3.98 9.12
N VAL A 309 18.87 3.73 8.36
CA VAL A 309 19.00 4.15 6.96
C VAL A 309 18.99 2.88 6.11
N LEU A 310 17.98 2.74 5.26
CA LEU A 310 17.86 1.63 4.32
C LEU A 310 18.37 2.07 2.94
N SER A 311 19.31 1.33 2.35
CA SER A 311 19.78 1.61 0.99
C SER A 311 20.20 0.36 0.21
N MET A 312 20.55 0.53 -1.07
CA MET A 312 21.08 -0.57 -1.89
C MET A 312 22.57 -0.83 -1.66
N ASP A 313 23.22 -0.04 -0.83
CA ASP A 313 24.66 -0.19 -0.55
C ASP A 313 24.92 -1.50 0.22
N GLU A 314 25.97 -2.23 -0.19
CA GLU A 314 26.38 -3.48 0.48
C GLU A 314 27.24 -3.24 1.73
N PHE A 315 27.96 -2.11 1.77
CA PHE A 315 28.83 -1.80 2.88
C PHE A 315 28.04 -1.18 4.03
N ASN A 316 28.29 -1.65 5.25
CA ASN A 316 27.68 -1.10 6.44
C ASN A 316 28.17 0.34 6.68
N MET A 317 27.26 1.31 6.57
CA MET A 317 27.53 2.73 6.79
C MET A 317 26.99 3.27 8.13
N SER A 318 26.67 2.37 9.08
CA SER A 318 26.14 2.71 10.40
C SER A 318 27.05 3.68 11.13
N ARG A 319 26.46 4.69 11.78
CA ARG A 319 27.21 5.74 12.49
C ARG A 319 26.33 6.42 13.51
N ASN A 320 26.95 6.92 14.58
CA ASN A 320 26.28 7.77 15.58
C ASN A 320 25.00 7.16 16.18
N GLY A 321 24.98 5.83 16.35
CA GLY A 321 23.80 5.09 16.85
C GLY A 321 22.71 4.80 15.82
N ILE A 322 22.86 5.27 14.57
CA ILE A 322 21.97 4.98 13.45
C ILE A 322 22.49 3.72 12.72
N LYS A 323 21.60 2.75 12.52
CA LYS A 323 21.89 1.48 11.85
C LYS A 323 21.70 1.63 10.34
N HIS A 324 22.66 1.21 9.54
CA HIS A 324 22.51 1.05 8.10
C HIS A 324 22.19 -0.40 7.77
N MET A 325 21.25 -0.62 6.87
CA MET A 325 20.84 -1.96 6.44
C MET A 325 20.54 -1.96 4.94
N ASN A 326 20.96 -3.03 4.26
CA ASN A 326 20.63 -3.20 2.85
C ASN A 326 19.12 -3.47 2.69
N ILE A 327 18.48 -2.88 1.68
CA ILE A 327 17.03 -3.03 1.45
C ILE A 327 16.64 -4.49 1.20
N ILE A 328 17.46 -5.26 0.47
CA ILE A 328 17.17 -6.68 0.23
C ILE A 328 17.20 -7.45 1.54
N ASP A 329 18.20 -7.21 2.39
CA ASP A 329 18.30 -7.85 3.71
C ASP A 329 17.11 -7.47 4.60
N PHE A 330 16.72 -6.20 4.58
CA PHE A 330 15.50 -5.73 5.25
C PHE A 330 14.29 -6.52 4.79
N LEU A 331 14.04 -6.63 3.47
CA LEU A 331 12.87 -7.31 2.91
C LEU A 331 12.82 -8.82 3.17
N LEU A 332 13.98 -9.47 3.37
CA LEU A 332 14.06 -10.91 3.62
C LEU A 332 14.09 -11.27 5.11
N GLY A 333 14.58 -10.35 5.94
CA GLY A 333 14.66 -10.50 7.40
C GLY A 333 13.31 -10.49 8.09
N ASP A 334 13.23 -11.16 9.24
CA ASP A 334 12.02 -11.23 10.07
C ASP A 334 11.92 -10.07 11.09
N GLU A 335 13.01 -9.33 11.30
CA GLU A 335 13.11 -8.20 12.22
C GLU A 335 13.45 -6.89 11.50
N ILE A 336 13.23 -5.77 12.20
CA ILE A 336 13.81 -4.45 11.88
C ILE A 336 14.62 -4.03 13.10
#